data_AF-A0A543PMM5-F1
#
_entry.id   AF-A0A543PMM5-F1
#
_cell.length_a   1.000
_cell.length_b   1.000
_cell.length_c   1.000
_cell.angle_alpha   90.00
_cell.angle_beta   90.00
_cell.angle_gamma   90.00
#
_symmetry.space_group_name_H-M   'P 1'
#
loop_
_entity.id
_entity.type
_entity.pdbx_description
1 polymer ?
#
loop_
_entity_poly.entity_id
_entity_poly.type
_entity_poly.pdbx_seq_one_letter_code
_entity_poly.pdbx_strand_id
1 'polypeptide(L)'
;MRREQFAHVLRAASKIADDREILVIGSQSILGTYSEDELPDEAQASIEVDVTFFDDMDNAKSDRVDAFMGEDSQFHATFGYYAQGVDLTTATPPACWQQRVVRYESPGADGAVALCMDPHDLVCAKLAAFREKDKRFSMALLDAGIVDLDVLLARAATLEVPLVSRNVTSWLLAWGRKYQPRGTSTS
;
A
#
# COMPACT_ATOMS: atom_id res chain seq x y z
N MET A 1 2.41 10.54 5.81
CA MET A 1 3.44 11.10 4.89
C MET A 1 2.77 11.91 3.79
N ARG A 2 3.42 12.96 3.27
CA ARG A 2 2.93 13.82 2.17
C ARG A 2 3.47 13.40 0.80
N ARG A 3 2.77 13.70 -0.30
CA ARG A 3 3.24 13.37 -1.67
C ARG A 3 4.61 13.95 -2.03
N GLU A 4 4.97 15.11 -1.49
CA GLU A 4 6.30 15.69 -1.66
C GLU A 4 7.39 14.84 -1.00
N GLN A 5 7.13 14.33 0.21
CA GLN A 5 8.04 13.43 0.93
C GLN A 5 8.14 12.08 0.21
N PHE A 6 7.00 11.56 -0.26
CA PHE A 6 6.95 10.35 -1.08
C PHE A 6 7.77 10.50 -2.36
N ALA A 7 7.61 11.60 -3.11
CA ALA A 7 8.41 11.88 -4.31
C ALA A 7 9.91 12.00 -4.00
N HIS A 8 10.28 12.55 -2.84
CA HIS A 8 11.66 12.57 -2.38
C HIS A 8 12.21 11.16 -2.14
N VAL A 9 11.43 10.29 -1.47
CA VAL A 9 11.80 8.89 -1.28
C VAL A 9 12.01 8.20 -2.63
N LEU A 10 11.08 8.32 -3.57
CA LEU A 10 11.19 7.70 -4.89
C LEU A 10 12.44 8.14 -5.65
N ARG A 11 12.75 9.45 -5.61
CA ARG A 11 13.96 10.01 -6.23
C ARG A 11 15.25 9.48 -5.63
N ALA A 12 15.29 9.29 -4.32
CA ALA A 12 16.48 8.78 -3.64
C ALA A 12 16.62 7.26 -3.86
N ALA A 13 15.53 6.51 -3.70
CA ALA A 13 15.49 5.07 -3.92
C ALA A 13 15.88 4.70 -5.36
N SER A 14 15.40 5.46 -6.36
CA SER A 14 15.75 5.19 -7.76
C SER A 14 17.25 5.30 -8.05
N LYS A 15 17.90 6.31 -7.45
CA LYS A 15 19.34 6.53 -7.58
C LYS A 15 20.14 5.46 -6.83
N ILE A 16 19.65 5.01 -5.70
CA ILE A 16 20.30 3.96 -4.89
C ILE A 16 20.13 2.58 -5.51
N ALA A 17 19.00 2.30 -6.16
CA ALA A 17 18.78 1.02 -6.84
C ALA A 17 19.33 0.98 -8.28
N ASP A 18 19.66 2.14 -8.85
CA ASP A 18 19.91 2.32 -10.29
C ASP A 18 18.74 1.81 -11.15
N ASP A 19 17.51 2.10 -10.68
CA ASP A 19 16.27 1.70 -11.32
C ASP A 19 15.22 2.79 -11.15
N ARG A 20 14.51 3.13 -12.22
CA ARG A 20 13.50 4.19 -12.20
C ARG A 20 12.11 3.69 -11.85
N GLU A 21 11.84 2.39 -11.95
CA GLU A 21 10.52 1.83 -11.66
C GLU A 21 10.52 1.17 -10.28
N ILE A 22 10.01 1.87 -9.27
CA ILE A 22 9.94 1.38 -7.89
C ILE A 22 8.56 0.81 -7.63
N LEU A 23 8.49 -0.44 -7.20
CA LEU A 23 7.24 -1.03 -6.73
C LEU A 23 7.01 -0.67 -5.27
N VAL A 24 5.85 -0.11 -4.97
CA VAL A 24 5.42 0.24 -3.61
C VAL A 24 4.28 -0.70 -3.23
N ILE A 25 4.46 -1.45 -2.15
CA ILE A 25 3.50 -2.48 -1.69
C ILE A 25 2.94 -2.20 -0.27
N GLY A 26 3.43 -1.15 0.37
CA GLY A 26 3.05 -0.71 1.72
C GLY A 26 1.82 0.19 1.78
N SER A 27 1.55 0.74 2.97
CA SER A 27 0.45 1.72 3.15
C SER A 27 0.62 2.94 2.24
N GLN A 28 1.86 3.35 1.95
CA GLN A 28 2.16 4.51 1.10
C GLN A 28 1.83 4.31 -0.38
N SER A 29 1.51 3.09 -0.82
CA SER A 29 0.95 2.86 -2.17
C SER A 29 -0.32 3.67 -2.42
N ILE A 30 -1.09 3.95 -1.36
CA ILE A 30 -2.31 4.76 -1.47
C ILE A 30 -2.04 6.16 -2.06
N LEU A 31 -0.83 6.70 -1.83
CA LEU A 31 -0.42 8.02 -2.33
C LEU A 31 -0.29 8.06 -3.87
N GLY A 32 -0.17 6.89 -4.52
CA GLY A 32 -0.18 6.78 -5.97
C GLY A 32 -1.53 7.12 -6.59
N THR A 33 -2.62 6.93 -5.84
CA THR A 33 -3.99 7.23 -6.29
C THR A 33 -4.52 8.51 -5.66
N TYR A 34 -4.42 8.63 -4.34
CA TYR A 34 -5.00 9.74 -3.57
C TYR A 34 -3.92 10.63 -2.96
N SER A 35 -4.14 11.93 -2.89
CA SER A 35 -3.28 12.83 -2.12
C SER A 35 -3.58 12.71 -0.63
N GLU A 36 -2.63 13.12 0.21
CA GLU A 36 -2.81 13.16 1.66
C GLU A 36 -4.06 13.95 2.10
N ASP A 37 -4.47 14.98 1.34
CA ASP A 37 -5.64 15.81 1.68
C ASP A 37 -6.98 15.08 1.45
N GLU A 38 -6.96 13.97 0.71
CA GLU A 38 -8.13 13.13 0.42
C GLU A 38 -8.23 11.93 1.38
N LEU A 39 -7.21 11.71 2.21
CA LEU A 39 -7.08 10.50 3.03
C LEU A 39 -7.44 10.73 4.50
N PRO A 40 -8.14 9.78 5.14
CA PRO A 40 -8.39 9.85 6.59
C PRO A 40 -7.08 9.72 7.38
N ASP A 41 -7.05 10.27 8.59
CA ASP A 41 -5.86 10.31 9.45
C ASP A 41 -5.22 8.93 9.66
N GLU A 42 -6.03 7.88 9.85
CA GLU A 42 -5.56 6.51 10.02
C GLU A 42 -4.81 5.98 8.79
N ALA A 43 -5.12 6.49 7.58
CA ALA A 43 -4.42 6.14 6.35
C ALA A 43 -3.07 6.86 6.20
N GLN A 44 -2.83 7.90 7.00
CA GLN A 44 -1.62 8.72 6.96
C GLN A 44 -0.62 8.40 8.06
N ALA A 45 -0.94 7.48 8.96
CA ALA A 45 -0.18 7.20 10.19
C ALA A 45 1.22 6.61 9.97
N SER A 46 1.50 6.04 8.80
CA SER A 46 2.83 5.51 8.45
C SER A 46 3.79 6.60 7.98
N ILE A 47 5.06 6.45 8.34
CA ILE A 47 6.18 7.31 7.93
C ILE A 47 7.18 6.58 7.03
N GLU A 48 7.04 5.26 6.92
CA GLU A 48 7.81 4.35 6.10
C GLU A 48 7.20 4.19 4.69
N VAL A 49 8.05 4.08 3.66
CA VAL A 49 7.65 3.62 2.32
C VAL A 49 8.24 2.23 2.09
N ASP A 50 7.39 1.21 2.02
CA ASP A 50 7.83 -0.15 1.68
C ASP A 50 8.10 -0.24 0.17
N VAL A 51 9.38 -0.36 -0.21
CA VAL A 51 9.85 -0.36 -1.59
C VAL A 51 10.45 -1.71 -1.99
N THR A 52 10.20 -2.10 -3.24
CA THR A 52 10.78 -3.28 -3.88
C THR A 52 10.80 -3.06 -5.41
N PHE A 53 11.22 -4.05 -6.18
CA PHE A 53 11.32 -3.96 -7.64
C PHE A 53 10.88 -5.28 -8.28
N PHE A 54 10.31 -5.24 -9.49
CA PHE A 54 9.81 -6.44 -10.15
C PHE A 54 10.91 -7.41 -10.58
N ASP A 55 12.12 -6.91 -10.83
CA ASP A 55 13.29 -7.65 -11.30
C ASP A 55 14.36 -7.78 -10.19
N ASP A 56 13.94 -7.93 -8.94
CA ASP A 56 14.81 -8.00 -7.74
C ASP A 56 14.62 -9.29 -6.94
N MET A 57 14.78 -10.43 -7.63
CA MET A 57 14.48 -11.77 -7.08
C MET A 57 15.36 -12.17 -5.88
N ASP A 58 16.54 -11.58 -5.74
CA ASP A 58 17.45 -11.78 -4.61
C ASP A 58 17.43 -10.61 -3.61
N ASN A 59 16.50 -9.67 -3.79
CA ASN A 59 16.32 -8.44 -3.01
C ASN A 59 17.55 -7.51 -2.99
N ALA A 60 18.53 -7.66 -3.87
CA ALA A 60 19.76 -6.87 -3.84
C ALA A 60 19.50 -5.35 -3.98
N LYS A 61 18.51 -4.93 -4.78
CA LYS A 61 18.12 -3.51 -4.91
C LYS A 61 17.40 -3.05 -3.64
N SER A 62 16.45 -3.85 -3.16
CA SER A 62 15.67 -3.56 -1.95
C SER A 62 16.57 -3.43 -0.73
N ASP A 63 17.48 -4.38 -0.51
CA ASP A 63 18.46 -4.38 0.59
C ASP A 63 19.39 -3.17 0.53
N ARG A 64 19.80 -2.75 -0.68
CA ARG A 64 20.58 -1.51 -0.85
C ARG A 64 19.77 -0.29 -0.42
N VAL A 65 18.52 -0.18 -0.85
CA VAL A 65 17.68 0.94 -0.42
C VAL A 65 17.53 0.94 1.09
N ASP A 66 17.26 -0.21 1.70
CA ASP A 66 17.13 -0.34 3.15
C ASP A 66 18.39 0.09 3.91
N ALA A 67 19.56 -0.35 3.44
CA ALA A 67 20.83 -0.02 4.09
C ALA A 67 21.13 1.49 4.13
N PHE A 68 20.66 2.26 3.13
CA PHE A 68 20.92 3.70 3.04
C PHE A 68 19.75 4.58 3.48
N MET A 69 18.53 4.07 3.38
CA MET A 69 17.29 4.83 3.56
C MET A 69 16.33 4.24 4.58
N GLY A 70 16.62 3.06 5.14
CA GLY A 70 15.77 2.35 6.10
C GLY A 70 15.69 3.02 7.46
N GLU A 71 15.03 2.33 8.39
CA GLU A 71 14.94 2.76 9.79
C GLU A 71 16.33 3.02 10.38
N ASP A 72 16.44 4.02 11.26
CA ASP A 72 17.70 4.49 11.86
C ASP A 72 18.86 4.89 10.90
N SER A 73 18.63 4.94 9.58
CA SER A 73 19.61 5.43 8.62
C SER A 73 19.86 6.95 8.75
N GLN A 74 20.96 7.43 8.16
CA GLN A 74 21.20 8.88 8.07
C GLN A 74 20.07 9.60 7.32
N PHE A 75 19.48 8.96 6.30
CA PHE A 75 18.32 9.50 5.60
C PHE A 75 17.14 9.69 6.57
N HIS A 76 16.80 8.65 7.33
CA HIS A 76 15.72 8.71 8.32
C HIS A 76 15.97 9.80 9.35
N ALA A 77 17.16 9.85 9.95
CA ALA A 77 17.52 10.86 10.94
C ALA A 77 17.45 12.30 10.38
N THR A 78 17.73 12.48 9.09
CA THR A 78 17.74 13.79 8.43
C THR A 78 16.33 14.27 8.08
N PHE A 79 15.48 13.38 7.58
CA PHE A 79 14.19 13.78 6.99
C PHE A 79 12.96 13.40 7.82
N GLY A 80 13.10 12.50 8.80
CA GLY A 80 12.01 12.03 9.66
C GLY A 80 11.03 11.06 8.99
N TYR A 81 11.37 10.58 7.79
CA TYR A 81 10.69 9.53 7.05
C TYR A 81 11.74 8.71 6.30
N TYR A 82 11.38 7.49 5.90
CA TYR A 82 12.36 6.52 5.44
C TYR A 82 11.77 5.54 4.42
N ALA A 83 12.64 4.86 3.67
CA ALA A 83 12.24 3.82 2.73
C ALA A 83 12.72 2.48 3.26
N GLN A 84 11.79 1.56 3.49
CA GLN A 84 12.10 0.21 3.92
C GLN A 84 12.22 -0.66 2.67
N GLY A 85 13.39 -1.23 2.43
CA GLY A 85 13.54 -2.27 1.42
C GLY A 85 12.82 -3.53 1.89
N VAL A 86 11.94 -4.08 1.05
CA VAL A 86 11.14 -5.26 1.39
C VAL A 86 11.15 -6.30 0.28
N ASP A 87 10.97 -7.56 0.67
CA ASP A 87 10.74 -8.65 -0.27
C ASP A 87 9.29 -8.59 -0.81
N LEU A 88 9.07 -8.97 -2.07
CA LEU A 88 7.75 -9.07 -2.69
C LEU A 88 6.75 -9.93 -1.88
N THR A 89 7.24 -10.92 -1.15
CA THR A 89 6.48 -11.83 -0.29
C THR A 89 6.01 -11.18 1.02
N THR A 90 6.47 -9.96 1.35
CA THR A 90 6.05 -9.21 2.53
C THR A 90 4.56 -8.89 2.51
N ALA A 91 3.98 -8.75 1.32
CA ALA A 91 2.54 -8.60 1.14
C ALA A 91 1.90 -9.93 0.72
N THR A 92 0.67 -10.17 1.15
CA THR A 92 -0.17 -11.28 0.64
C THR A 92 -1.35 -10.71 -0.17
N PRO A 93 -1.11 -10.19 -1.39
CA PRO A 93 -2.14 -9.56 -2.19
C PRO A 93 -3.01 -10.57 -2.96
N PRO A 94 -4.17 -10.12 -3.49
CA PRO A 94 -5.02 -10.91 -4.37
C PRO A 94 -4.33 -11.33 -5.68
N ALA A 95 -4.84 -12.37 -6.34
CA ALA A 95 -4.31 -12.79 -7.64
C ALA A 95 -4.29 -11.66 -8.68
N CYS A 96 -3.25 -11.67 -9.53
CA CYS A 96 -3.03 -10.73 -10.63
C CYS A 96 -2.96 -9.25 -10.20
N TRP A 97 -2.67 -8.94 -8.93
CA TRP A 97 -2.54 -7.56 -8.44
C TRP A 97 -1.46 -6.76 -9.19
N GLN A 98 -0.40 -7.43 -9.67
CA GLN A 98 0.67 -6.78 -10.44
C GLN A 98 0.14 -6.11 -11.72
N GLN A 99 -0.95 -6.63 -12.29
CA GLN A 99 -1.58 -6.06 -13.50
C GLN A 99 -2.43 -4.83 -13.20
N ARG A 100 -2.66 -4.54 -11.92
CA ARG A 100 -3.52 -3.45 -11.43
C ARG A 100 -2.75 -2.35 -10.72
N VAL A 101 -1.41 -2.41 -10.73
CA VAL A 101 -0.60 -1.35 -10.13
C VAL A 101 -0.88 -0.01 -10.80
N VAL A 102 -0.98 1.02 -9.96
CA VAL A 102 -1.21 2.41 -10.36
C VAL A 102 0.15 3.08 -10.56
N ARG A 103 0.37 3.63 -11.75
CA ARG A 103 1.58 4.41 -12.04
C ARG A 103 1.45 5.81 -11.45
N TYR A 104 2.41 6.21 -10.62
CA TYR A 104 2.51 7.56 -10.08
C TYR A 104 3.83 8.20 -10.50
N GLU A 105 3.71 9.39 -11.08
CA GLU A 105 4.82 10.21 -11.55
C GLU A 105 4.66 11.62 -10.99
N SER A 106 5.78 12.23 -10.61
CA SER A 106 5.80 13.61 -10.10
C SER A 106 7.08 14.29 -10.55
N PRO A 107 7.05 15.59 -10.90
CA PRO A 107 8.26 16.36 -11.15
C PRO A 107 9.26 16.28 -9.98
N GLY A 108 8.75 16.18 -8.75
CA GLY A 108 9.57 16.00 -7.55
C GLY A 108 10.31 14.67 -7.49
N ALA A 109 9.88 13.65 -8.24
CA ALA A 109 10.51 12.34 -8.27
C ALA A 109 11.71 12.26 -9.25
N ASP A 110 12.00 13.33 -10.01
CA ASP A 110 13.16 13.43 -10.93
C ASP A 110 13.24 12.26 -11.93
N GLY A 111 12.09 11.93 -12.52
CA GLY A 111 11.95 10.84 -13.49
C GLY A 111 11.82 9.44 -12.90
N ALA A 112 11.81 9.29 -11.57
CA ALA A 112 11.40 8.04 -10.91
C ALA A 112 9.89 7.86 -11.01
N VAL A 113 9.46 6.62 -11.21
CA VAL A 113 8.06 6.20 -11.30
C VAL A 113 7.76 5.22 -10.17
N ALA A 114 6.71 5.50 -9.41
CA ALA A 114 6.17 4.52 -8.48
C ALA A 114 5.12 3.66 -9.18
N LEU A 115 5.24 2.34 -9.04
CA LEU A 115 4.19 1.37 -9.32
C LEU A 115 3.53 1.07 -7.98
N CYS A 116 2.42 1.71 -7.69
CA CYS A 116 1.72 1.59 -6.42
C CYS A 116 0.68 0.48 -6.49
N MET A 117 0.57 -0.34 -5.45
CA MET A 117 -0.54 -1.29 -5.33
C MET A 117 -1.89 -0.56 -5.40
N ASP A 118 -2.83 -1.13 -6.17
CA ASP A 118 -4.22 -0.66 -6.22
C ASP A 118 -4.82 -0.55 -4.81
N PRO A 119 -5.65 0.48 -4.50
CA PRO A 119 -6.22 0.67 -3.17
C PRO A 119 -6.99 -0.55 -2.64
N HIS A 120 -7.73 -1.27 -3.48
CA HIS A 120 -8.49 -2.46 -3.05
C HIS A 120 -7.56 -3.64 -2.80
N ASP A 121 -6.57 -3.86 -3.66
CA ASP A 121 -5.56 -4.89 -3.45
C ASP A 121 -4.73 -4.63 -2.18
N LEU A 122 -4.38 -3.36 -1.92
CA LEU A 122 -3.71 -2.91 -0.70
C LEU A 122 -4.53 -3.25 0.54
N VAL A 123 -5.83 -2.92 0.55
CA VAL A 123 -6.71 -3.26 1.67
C VAL A 123 -6.81 -4.77 1.88
N CYS A 124 -6.91 -5.57 0.81
CA CYS A 124 -6.89 -7.02 0.92
C CYS A 124 -5.57 -7.54 1.52
N ALA A 125 -4.42 -7.01 1.08
CA ALA A 125 -3.11 -7.39 1.63
C ALA A 125 -2.95 -7.00 3.11
N LYS A 126 -3.44 -5.81 3.50
CA LYS A 126 -3.46 -5.34 4.89
C LYS A 126 -4.35 -6.23 5.77
N LEU A 127 -5.55 -6.57 5.29
CA LEU A 127 -6.44 -7.49 6.01
C LEU A 127 -5.90 -8.92 6.05
N ALA A 128 -5.10 -9.35 5.08
CA ALA A 128 -4.41 -10.63 5.13
C ALA A 128 -3.36 -10.69 6.26
N ALA A 129 -2.61 -9.61 6.48
CA ALA A 129 -1.68 -9.48 7.60
C ALA A 129 -2.39 -9.32 8.97
N PHE A 130 -3.59 -8.72 8.96
CA PHE A 130 -4.55 -8.68 10.07
C PHE A 130 -4.04 -8.07 11.40
N ARG A 131 -3.08 -7.13 11.35
CA ARG A 131 -2.61 -6.40 12.54
C ARG A 131 -3.60 -5.31 12.93
N GLU A 132 -3.56 -4.84 14.18
CA GLU A 132 -4.48 -3.80 14.66
C GLU A 132 -4.40 -2.51 13.84
N LYS A 133 -3.19 -2.09 13.46
CA LYS A 133 -3.00 -0.92 12.57
C LYS A 133 -3.58 -1.14 11.17
N ASP A 134 -3.47 -2.36 10.64
CA ASP A 134 -3.97 -2.71 9.31
C ASP A 134 -5.51 -2.70 9.28
N LYS A 135 -6.18 -3.18 10.34
CA LYS A 135 -7.64 -3.10 10.46
C LYS A 135 -8.13 -1.66 10.54
N ARG A 136 -7.44 -0.79 11.29
CA ARG A 136 -7.79 0.64 11.37
C ARG A 136 -7.63 1.33 10.02
N PHE A 137 -6.50 1.09 9.34
CA PHE A 137 -6.26 1.57 7.98
C PHE A 137 -7.38 1.14 7.02
N SER A 138 -7.68 -0.15 6.95
CA SER A 138 -8.69 -0.70 6.03
C SER A 138 -10.10 -0.19 6.34
N MET A 139 -10.47 -0.06 7.61
CA MET A 139 -11.75 0.50 8.03
C MET A 139 -11.88 1.97 7.66
N ALA A 140 -10.83 2.77 7.84
CA ALA A 140 -10.85 4.18 7.47
C ALA A 140 -11.04 4.39 5.96
N LEU A 141 -10.39 3.59 5.11
CA LEU A 141 -10.60 3.68 3.66
C LEU A 141 -12.01 3.24 3.22
N LEU A 142 -12.57 2.23 3.88
CA LEU A 142 -13.95 1.78 3.68
C LEU A 142 -14.96 2.85 4.10
N ASP A 143 -14.79 3.41 5.30
CA ASP A 143 -15.68 4.43 5.87
C ASP A 143 -15.65 5.73 5.05
N ALA A 144 -14.50 6.08 4.48
CA ALA A 144 -14.34 7.23 3.57
C ALA A 144 -14.84 6.98 2.14
N GLY A 145 -15.26 5.75 1.79
CA GLY A 145 -15.70 5.40 0.44
C GLY A 145 -14.58 5.41 -0.60
N ILE A 146 -13.33 5.35 -0.16
CA ILE A 146 -12.12 5.32 -1.02
C ILE A 146 -11.98 3.96 -1.70
N VAL A 147 -12.44 2.91 -1.02
CA VAL A 147 -12.52 1.54 -1.53
C VAL A 147 -13.96 1.05 -1.45
N ASP A 148 -14.28 0.16 -2.37
CA ASP A 148 -15.62 -0.39 -2.56
C ASP A 148 -15.70 -1.81 -2.00
N LEU A 149 -16.74 -2.08 -1.20
CA LEU A 149 -16.91 -3.37 -0.52
C LEU A 149 -17.06 -4.54 -1.51
N ASP A 150 -17.81 -4.37 -2.59
CA ASP A 150 -18.06 -5.44 -3.56
C ASP A 150 -16.78 -5.79 -4.32
N VAL A 151 -15.99 -4.77 -4.68
CA VAL A 151 -14.67 -4.98 -5.28
C VAL A 151 -13.74 -5.69 -4.28
N LEU A 152 -13.70 -5.26 -3.01
CA LEU A 152 -12.89 -5.92 -1.99
C LEU A 152 -13.28 -7.38 -1.77
N LEU A 153 -14.58 -7.70 -1.77
CA LEU A 153 -15.05 -9.08 -1.65
C LEU A 153 -14.61 -9.92 -2.86
N ALA A 154 -14.71 -9.38 -4.07
CA ALA A 154 -14.25 -10.04 -5.29
C ALA A 154 -12.73 -10.29 -5.26
N ARG A 155 -11.94 -9.34 -4.75
CA ARG A 155 -10.49 -9.48 -4.58
C ARG A 155 -10.11 -10.46 -3.47
N ALA A 156 -10.79 -10.40 -2.32
CA ALA A 156 -10.54 -11.30 -1.21
C ALA A 156 -10.75 -12.77 -1.58
N ALA A 157 -11.69 -13.06 -2.49
CA ALA A 157 -11.94 -14.40 -3.02
C ALA A 157 -10.79 -14.96 -3.87
N THR A 158 -9.85 -14.13 -4.34
CA THR A 158 -8.69 -14.56 -5.13
C THR A 158 -7.37 -14.58 -4.34
N LEU A 159 -7.43 -14.39 -3.03
CA LEU A 159 -6.28 -14.60 -2.14
C LEU A 159 -5.88 -16.09 -2.15
N GLU A 160 -4.59 -16.35 -2.33
CA GLU A 160 -4.07 -17.71 -2.55
C GLU A 160 -4.32 -18.65 -1.37
N VAL A 161 -4.18 -18.15 -0.13
CA VAL A 161 -4.34 -18.96 1.08
C VAL A 161 -5.82 -19.03 1.48
N PRO A 162 -6.49 -20.20 1.42
CA PRO A 162 -7.95 -20.29 1.60
C PRO A 162 -8.44 -19.81 2.97
N LEU A 163 -7.68 -20.08 4.03
CA LEU A 163 -8.02 -19.61 5.38
C LEU A 163 -7.95 -18.09 5.48
N VAL A 164 -6.93 -17.47 4.86
CA VAL A 164 -6.77 -16.01 4.82
C VAL A 164 -7.92 -15.39 4.02
N SER A 165 -8.21 -15.91 2.82
CA SER A 165 -9.35 -15.49 1.99
C SER A 165 -10.66 -15.50 2.78
N ARG A 166 -10.94 -16.59 3.49
CA ARG A 166 -12.15 -16.72 4.33
C ARG A 166 -12.20 -15.70 5.46
N ASN A 167 -11.08 -15.47 6.14
CA ASN A 167 -11.00 -14.52 7.26
C ASN A 167 -11.20 -13.07 6.78
N VAL A 168 -10.52 -12.68 5.70
CA VAL A 168 -10.68 -11.36 5.08
C VAL A 168 -12.12 -11.15 4.62
N THR A 169 -12.69 -12.11 3.90
CA THR A 169 -14.10 -12.07 3.45
C THR A 169 -15.06 -11.95 4.62
N SER A 170 -14.85 -12.72 5.69
CA SER A 170 -15.71 -12.68 6.89
C SER A 170 -15.66 -11.32 7.58
N TRP A 171 -14.47 -10.72 7.64
CA TRP A 171 -14.27 -9.38 8.21
C TRP A 171 -14.99 -8.31 7.37
N LEU A 172 -14.83 -8.34 6.05
CA LEU A 172 -15.50 -7.41 5.12
C LEU A 172 -17.03 -7.50 5.21
N LEU A 173 -17.58 -8.72 5.24
CA LEU A 173 -19.02 -8.94 5.41
C LEU A 173 -19.52 -8.47 6.78
N ALA A 174 -18.70 -8.59 7.83
CA ALA A 174 -19.05 -8.09 9.16
C ALA A 174 -19.08 -6.56 9.19
N TRP A 175 -18.12 -5.90 8.55
CA TRP A 175 -18.14 -4.45 8.35
C TRP A 175 -19.39 -4.01 7.57
N GLY A 176 -19.66 -4.65 6.43
CA GLY A 176 -20.83 -4.32 5.59
C GLY A 176 -22.16 -4.45 6.34
N ARG A 177 -22.35 -5.50 7.14
CA ARG A 177 -23.57 -5.64 7.98
C ARG A 177 -23.71 -4.54 9.02
N LYS A 178 -22.60 -4.04 9.55
CA LYS A 178 -22.59 -3.03 10.63
C LYS A 178 -22.79 -1.62 10.10
N TYR A 179 -22.20 -1.29 8.94
CA TYR A 179 -22.11 0.09 8.43
C TYR A 179 -22.87 0.34 7.13
N GLN A 180 -23.27 -0.72 6.41
CA GLN A 180 -24.25 -0.68 5.33
C GLN A 180 -25.47 -1.55 5.69
N PRO A 181 -26.21 -1.23 6.77
CA PRO A 181 -27.44 -1.95 7.07
C PRO A 181 -28.36 -1.86 5.86
N ARG A 182 -28.76 -3.01 5.30
CA ARG A 182 -29.69 -3.07 4.17
C ARG A 182 -30.97 -2.27 4.51
N GLY A 183 -31.20 -1.15 3.82
CA GLY A 183 -32.46 -0.39 3.80
C GLY A 183 -32.23 1.08 3.41
N THR A 184 -32.82 1.64 2.37
CA THR A 184 -34.24 1.55 1.99
C THR A 184 -34.41 1.42 0.48
N SER A 185 -34.98 0.30 0.03
CA SER A 185 -35.84 0.34 -1.15
C SER A 185 -37.02 1.23 -0.79
N THR A 186 -36.94 2.50 -1.17
CA THR A 186 -38.14 3.31 -1.34
C THR A 186 -38.73 2.96 -2.70
N SER A 187 -40.03 2.71 -2.64
CA SER A 187 -40.95 2.25 -3.68
C SER A 187 -40.91 3.05 -4.97
#